data_AF-A0A1L7LJG0-F1
#
_entry.id   AF-A0A1L7LJG0-F1
#
_cell.length_a   1.000
_cell.length_b   1.000
_cell.length_c   1.000
_cell.angle_alpha   90.00
_cell.angle_beta   90.00
_cell.angle_gamma   90.00
#
_symmetry.space_group_name_H-M   'P 1'
#
loop_
_entity.id
_entity.type
_entity.pdbx_description
1 polymer ?
#
loop_
_entity_poly.entity_id
_entity_poly.type
_entity_poly.pdbx_seq_one_letter_code
_entity_poly.pdbx_strand_id
1 'polypeptide(L)'
;MKKIINDPTQVVTEMIDGFAYMHNDLVSRLDGYDVIIRKAEKTGKVGLVSGGGSGHEPAHAGFVGQGMLSAAVCGAVFTSPTPDHVFEAIKAADEGEGVFLIIKIILETL
;
A
#
# COMPACT_ATOMS: atom_id res chain seq x y z
N MET A 1 1.74 -8.55 28.34
CA MET A 1 1.40 -8.30 26.93
C MET A 1 1.54 -6.80 26.67
N LYS A 2 2.28 -6.34 25.64
CA LYS A 2 2.51 -4.90 25.38
C LYS A 2 1.85 -4.37 24.09
N LYS A 3 1.35 -5.27 23.22
CA LYS A 3 0.77 -4.94 21.92
C LYS A 3 -0.69 -5.39 21.90
N ILE A 4 -1.56 -4.60 21.26
CA ILE A 4 -2.95 -4.98 20.96
C ILE A 4 -2.94 -5.56 19.56
N ILE A 5 -2.84 -6.88 19.46
CA ILE A 5 -2.85 -7.66 18.21
C ILE A 5 -3.55 -8.99 18.48
N ASN A 6 -4.14 -9.58 17.44
CA ASN A 6 -4.66 -10.95 17.50
C ASN A 6 -3.50 -11.94 17.22
N ASP A 7 -3.49 -12.55 16.04
CA ASP A 7 -2.42 -13.40 15.56
C ASP A 7 -1.28 -12.54 14.96
N PRO A 8 -0.03 -12.66 15.44
CA PRO A 8 1.12 -11.95 14.86
C PRO A 8 1.33 -12.17 13.36
N THR A 9 0.87 -13.30 12.80
CA THR A 9 0.96 -13.59 11.36
C THR A 9 -0.07 -12.82 10.54
N GLN A 10 -1.15 -12.35 11.18
CA GLN A 10 -2.26 -11.64 10.53
C GLN A 10 -2.19 -10.11 10.73
N VAL A 11 -1.18 -9.62 11.46
CA VAL A 11 -1.12 -8.21 11.89
C VAL A 11 -1.23 -7.22 10.72
N VAL A 12 -0.58 -7.50 9.59
CA VAL A 12 -0.63 -6.62 8.40
C VAL A 12 -2.00 -6.69 7.75
N THR A 13 -2.51 -7.91 7.52
CA THR A 13 -3.81 -8.17 6.91
C THR A 13 -4.95 -7.51 7.69
N GLU A 14 -5.02 -7.74 9.00
CA GLU A 14 -6.05 -7.13 9.87
C GLU A 14 -5.94 -5.60 9.90
N MET A 15 -4.71 -5.07 9.90
CA MET A 15 -4.48 -3.63 9.88
C MET A 15 -4.98 -2.99 8.58
N ILE A 16 -4.63 -3.55 7.41
CA ILE A 16 -5.06 -2.99 6.12
C ILE A 16 -6.56 -3.18 5.88
N ASP A 17 -7.16 -4.26 6.38
CA ASP A 17 -8.61 -4.46 6.33
C ASP A 17 -9.34 -3.42 7.20
N GLY A 18 -8.83 -3.18 8.41
CA GLY A 18 -9.33 -2.12 9.29
C GLY A 18 -9.18 -0.73 8.66
N PHE A 19 -8.04 -0.44 8.03
CA PHE A 19 -7.79 0.83 7.34
C PHE A 19 -8.75 1.03 6.16
N ALA A 20 -8.92 0.02 5.30
CA ALA A 20 -9.84 0.05 4.16
C ALA A 20 -11.31 0.15 4.61
N TYR A 21 -11.68 -0.48 5.72
CA TYR A 21 -13.01 -0.37 6.31
C TYR A 21 -13.30 1.06 6.81
N MET A 22 -12.36 1.63 7.58
CA MET A 22 -12.51 2.96 8.19
C MET A 22 -12.49 4.10 7.17
N HIS A 23 -11.72 3.95 6.09
CA HIS A 23 -11.56 4.96 5.02
C HIS A 23 -12.17 4.49 3.70
N ASN A 24 -13.29 3.74 3.76
CA ASN A 24 -13.91 3.15 2.57
C ASN A 24 -14.44 4.19 1.57
N ASP A 25 -14.56 5.45 1.96
CA ASP A 25 -14.91 6.58 1.10
C ASP A 25 -13.72 7.05 0.25
N LEU A 26 -12.48 6.79 0.68
CA LEU A 26 -11.26 7.27 0.04
C LEU A 26 -10.43 6.16 -0.61
N VAL A 27 -10.39 4.97 0.00
CA VAL A 27 -9.50 3.89 -0.40
C VAL A 27 -10.20 2.53 -0.36
N SER A 28 -9.58 1.55 -1.02
CA SER A 28 -9.90 0.12 -0.88
C SER A 28 -8.63 -0.70 -0.81
N ARG A 29 -8.73 -1.90 -0.24
CA ARG A 29 -7.73 -2.95 -0.43
C ARG A 29 -7.92 -3.58 -1.81
N LEU A 30 -6.82 -3.90 -2.48
CA LEU A 30 -6.85 -4.69 -3.72
C LEU A 30 -7.08 -6.17 -3.37
N ASP A 31 -8.08 -6.80 -3.99
CA ASP A 31 -8.47 -8.17 -3.67
C ASP A 31 -7.30 -9.16 -3.83
N GLY A 32 -6.99 -9.89 -2.76
CA GLY A 32 -5.91 -10.89 -2.74
C GLY A 32 -4.50 -10.32 -2.51
N TYR A 33 -4.35 -9.00 -2.33
CA TYR A 33 -3.05 -8.36 -2.16
C TYR A 33 -3.02 -7.44 -0.94
N ASP A 34 -1.82 -7.26 -0.38
CA ASP A 34 -1.55 -6.29 0.67
C ASP A 34 -1.23 -4.93 0.05
N VAL A 35 -2.21 -4.40 -0.70
CA VAL A 35 -2.11 -3.14 -1.44
C VAL A 35 -3.34 -2.29 -1.15
N ILE A 36 -3.10 -1.03 -0.77
CA ILE A 36 -4.15 -0.01 -0.64
C ILE A 36 -4.16 0.84 -1.91
N ILE A 37 -5.33 1.05 -2.49
CA ILE A 37 -5.54 1.84 -3.71
C ILE A 37 -6.54 2.97 -3.45
N ARG A 38 -6.37 4.11 -4.14
CA ARG A 38 -7.33 5.22 -4.06
C ARG A 38 -8.62 4.89 -4.82
N LYS A 39 -9.76 5.36 -4.31
CA LYS A 39 -11.07 5.29 -4.99
C LYS A 39 -11.38 6.51 -5.87
N ALA A 40 -10.58 7.57 -5.77
CA ALA A 40 -10.77 8.76 -6.59
C ALA A 40 -10.71 8.43 -8.09
N GLU A 41 -11.49 9.15 -8.89
CA GLU A 41 -11.60 8.93 -10.34
C GLU A 41 -10.22 8.92 -11.02
N LYS A 42 -10.11 8.06 -12.04
CA LYS A 42 -8.96 8.04 -12.95
C LYS A 42 -9.15 9.17 -13.95
N THR A 43 -8.19 10.09 -14.00
CA THR A 43 -8.27 11.31 -14.82
C THR A 43 -7.18 11.37 -15.90
N GLY A 44 -6.51 10.24 -16.18
CA GLY A 44 -5.41 10.18 -17.14
C GLY A 44 -4.17 10.91 -16.60
N LYS A 45 -3.79 10.63 -15.35
CA LYS A 45 -2.56 11.13 -14.75
C LYS A 45 -1.57 9.99 -14.53
N VAL A 46 -0.28 10.33 -14.43
CA VAL A 46 0.77 9.37 -14.03
C VAL A 46 0.41 8.79 -12.67
N GLY A 47 0.31 7.46 -12.60
CA GLY A 47 0.08 6.74 -11.35
C GLY A 47 1.28 6.86 -10.42
N LEU A 48 1.05 7.15 -9.15
CA LEU A 48 2.11 7.21 -8.14
C LEU A 48 2.03 5.99 -7.23
N VAL A 49 3.09 5.18 -7.19
CA VAL A 49 3.14 4.00 -6.32
C VAL A 49 4.35 4.11 -5.39
N SER A 50 4.12 3.85 -4.11
CA SER A 50 5.19 3.61 -3.13
C SER A 50 4.85 2.39 -2.29
N GLY A 51 5.74 2.02 -1.39
CA GLY A 51 5.54 0.85 -0.54
C GLY A 51 6.76 0.53 0.29
N GLY A 52 6.62 -0.42 1.19
CA GLY A 52 7.68 -0.87 2.09
C GLY A 52 7.12 -1.77 3.18
N GLY A 53 7.98 -2.16 4.12
CA GLY A 53 7.53 -2.94 5.28
C GLY A 53 6.59 -2.16 6.18
N SER A 54 5.58 -2.86 6.70
CA SER A 54 4.69 -2.34 7.74
C SER A 54 5.43 -2.03 9.05
N GLY A 55 4.78 -1.28 9.94
CA GLY A 55 5.36 -0.77 11.18
C GLY A 55 5.87 0.67 11.08
N HIS A 56 5.64 1.33 9.94
CA HIS A 56 5.93 2.75 9.71
C HIS A 56 4.66 3.56 9.46
N GLU A 57 3.49 3.02 9.79
CA GLU A 57 2.20 3.68 9.62
C GLU A 57 2.25 5.10 10.25
N PRO A 58 1.80 6.16 9.55
CA PRO A 58 0.93 6.13 8.35
C PRO A 58 1.64 5.83 7.02
N ALA A 59 2.97 5.74 6.99
CA ALA A 59 3.70 5.47 5.76
C ALA A 59 3.49 4.00 5.33
N HIS A 60 2.95 3.68 4.14
CA HIS A 60 2.57 4.57 3.02
C HIS A 60 1.07 4.65 2.76
N ALA A 61 0.27 3.74 3.32
CA ALA A 61 -1.18 3.66 3.09
C ALA A 61 -1.93 4.95 3.45
N GLY A 62 -1.49 5.67 4.49
CA GLY A 62 -2.06 6.96 4.89
C GLY A 62 -1.81 8.10 3.90
N PHE A 63 -0.98 7.90 2.87
CA PHE A 63 -0.73 8.86 1.80
C PHE A 63 -1.42 8.48 0.48
N VAL A 64 -2.29 7.47 0.48
CA VAL A 64 -3.08 7.09 -0.70
C VAL A 64 -4.32 7.97 -0.81
N GLY A 65 -4.46 8.69 -1.92
CA GLY A 65 -5.57 9.62 -2.13
C GLY A 65 -5.31 10.65 -3.22
N GLN A 66 -6.31 11.49 -3.48
CA GLN A 66 -6.19 12.55 -4.49
C GLN A 66 -5.08 13.54 -4.11
N GLY A 67 -4.16 13.77 -5.06
CA GLY A 67 -3.02 14.68 -4.85
C GLY A 67 -1.77 14.04 -4.23
N MET A 68 -1.83 12.75 -3.85
CA MET A 68 -0.69 11.97 -3.35
C MET A 68 -0.59 10.61 -4.07
N LEU A 69 -0.40 9.50 -3.33
CA LEU A 69 -0.19 8.18 -3.92
C LEU A 69 -1.49 7.64 -4.55
N SER A 70 -1.34 6.94 -5.68
CA SER A 70 -2.41 6.14 -6.29
C SER A 70 -2.55 4.78 -5.64
N ALA A 71 -1.43 4.16 -5.24
CA ALA A 71 -1.41 2.94 -4.46
C ALA A 71 -0.22 2.89 -3.50
N ALA A 72 -0.38 2.15 -2.41
CA ALA A 72 0.66 1.83 -1.45
C ALA A 72 0.74 0.31 -1.23
N VAL A 73 1.96 -0.25 -1.35
CA VAL A 73 2.23 -1.67 -1.12
C VAL A 73 2.70 -1.87 0.32
N CYS A 74 1.96 -2.68 1.08
CA CYS A 74 2.23 -3.00 2.48
C CYS A 74 2.95 -4.36 2.56
N GLY A 75 4.26 -4.34 2.80
CA GLY A 75 5.03 -5.55 3.07
C GLY A 75 4.86 -6.03 4.50
N ALA A 76 5.42 -7.20 4.81
CA ALA A 76 5.50 -7.69 6.18
C ALA A 76 6.21 -6.66 7.10
N VAL A 77 6.02 -6.78 8.41
CA VAL A 77 6.59 -5.83 9.37
C VAL A 77 8.11 -5.70 9.17
N PHE A 78 8.56 -4.47 8.88
CA PHE A 78 9.95 -4.11 8.57
C PHE A 78 10.62 -4.87 7.42
N THR A 79 9.85 -5.45 6.50
CA THR A 79 10.36 -6.20 5.34
C THR A 79 9.79 -5.63 4.05
N SER A 80 10.61 -5.49 3.01
CA SER A 80 10.14 -5.04 1.69
C SER A 80 9.01 -5.93 1.17
N PRO A 81 8.01 -5.36 0.47
CA PRO A 81 6.97 -6.16 -0.18
C PRO A 81 7.56 -7.00 -1.31
N THR A 82 6.91 -8.11 -1.63
CA THR A 82 7.31 -8.97 -2.73
C THR A 82 6.98 -8.32 -4.09
N PRO A 83 7.75 -8.60 -5.16
CA PRO A 83 7.56 -7.96 -6.46
C PRO A 83 6.19 -8.18 -7.11
N ASP A 84 5.51 -9.29 -6.80
CA ASP A 84 4.16 -9.61 -7.29
C ASP A 84 3.10 -8.64 -6.72
N HIS A 85 3.16 -8.31 -5.43
CA HIS A 85 2.29 -7.28 -4.85
C HIS A 85 2.58 -5.89 -5.46
N VAL A 86 3.86 -5.58 -5.70
CA VAL A 86 4.26 -4.33 -6.37
C VAL A 86 3.72 -4.27 -7.80
N PHE A 87 3.78 -5.39 -8.53
CA PHE A 87 3.30 -5.48 -9.91
C PHE A 87 1.79 -5.23 -10.00
N GLU A 88 1.00 -5.81 -9.10
CA GLU A 88 -0.44 -5.59 -9.09
C GLU A 88 -0.81 -4.15 -8.66
N ALA A 89 -0.03 -3.54 -7.76
CA ALA A 89 -0.18 -2.12 -7.47
C ALA A 89 0.11 -1.22 -8.68
N ILE A 90 1.11 -1.57 -9.50
CA ILE A 90 1.42 -0.85 -10.75
C ILE A 90 0.21 -0.93 -11.70
N LYS A 91 -0.35 -2.12 -11.93
CA LYS A 91 -1.54 -2.28 -12.79
C LYS A 91 -2.74 -1.51 -12.26
N ALA A 92 -2.98 -1.54 -10.95
CA ALA A 92 -4.09 -0.83 -10.34
C ALA A 92 -3.94 0.70 -10.47
N ALA A 93 -2.71 1.20 -10.32
CA ALA A 93 -2.39 2.63 -10.39
C ALA A 93 -2.33 3.19 -11.83
N ASP A 94 -2.19 2.34 -12.84
CA ASP A 94 -2.09 2.79 -14.23
C ASP A 94 -3.41 3.41 -14.73
N GLU A 95 -3.30 4.57 -15.35
CA GLU A 95 -4.41 5.31 -15.98
C GLU A 95 -4.16 5.58 -17.48
N GLY A 96 -3.14 4.93 -18.07
CA GLY A 96 -2.75 5.09 -19.48
C GLY A 96 -1.58 6.05 -19.71
N GLU A 97 -1.13 6.77 -18.66
CA GLU A 97 -0.01 7.72 -18.72
C GLU A 97 1.26 7.22 -18.01
N GLY A 98 1.30 5.92 -17.67
CA GLY A 98 2.42 5.27 -16.99
C GLY A 98 2.40 5.43 -15.47
N VAL A 99 3.40 4.84 -14.82
CA VAL A 99 3.49 4.74 -13.36
C VAL A 99 4.88 5.13 -12.89
N PHE A 100 4.95 5.99 -11.87
CA PHE A 100 6.18 6.42 -11.21
C PHE A 100 6.32 5.73 -9.85
N LEU A 101 7.44 5.02 -9.66
CA LEU A 101 7.75 4.31 -8.42
C LEU A 101 8.60 5.18 -7.48
N ILE A 102 8.10 5.41 -6.27
CA ILE A 102 8.82 6.10 -5.19
C ILE A 102 9.38 5.04 -4.26
N ILE A 103 10.68 4.75 -4.38
CA ILE A 103 11.36 3.68 -3.63
C ILE A 103 12.25 4.30 -2.56
N LYS A 104 12.07 3.86 -1.31
CA LYS A 104 12.98 4.23 -0.22
C LYS A 104 14.30 3.48 -0.38
N ILE A 105 15.41 4.14 -0.13
CA ILE A 105 16.72 3.50 -0.09
C ILE A 105 16.83 2.76 1.25
N ILE A 106 16.86 1.43 1.20
CA ILE A 106 17.06 0.54 2.34
C ILE A 106 18.15 -0.45 1.93
N LEU A 107 19.17 -0.65 2.75
CA LEU A 107 20.10 -1.75 2.53
C LEU A 107 19.38 -3.06 2.91
N GLU A 108 18.91 -3.81 1.93
CA GLU A 108 18.82 -5.26 2.09
C GLU A 108 20.26 -5.77 2.07
N THR A 109 20.84 -6.02 3.24
CA THR A 109 22.05 -6.84 3.30
C THR A 109 21.67 -8.23 2.78
N LEU A 110 22.03 -8.51 1.53
CA LEU A 110 22.20 -9.87 1.03
C LEU A 110 23.27 -10.60 1.85
#